data_AF-A0A0R0KB56-F1
#
_entry.id   AF-A0A0R0KB56-F1
#
_cell.length_a   1.000
_cell.length_b   1.000
_cell.length_c   1.000
_cell.angle_alpha   90.00
_cell.angle_beta   90.00
_cell.angle_gamma   90.00
#
_symmetry.space_group_name_H-M   'P 1'
#
loop_
_entity.id
_entity.type
_entity.pdbx_description
1 polymer ?
#
loop_
_entity_poly.entity_id
_entity_poly.type
_entity_poly.pdbx_seq_one_letter_code
_entity_poly.pdbx_strand_id
1 'polypeptide(L)'
;MAEASPSRKSKPQMMESDMEVAQHLIQLSEDSSSDDIAGKRNTSCDGEEVHQRLSDDISVEKKIRELFGDDEVSQPKKKKRRRRYRSLVNIYMATASISMLQR
;
A
#
# COMPACT_ATOMS: atom_id res chain seq x y z
N MET A 1 35.77 -12.23 -42.36
CA MET A 1 35.93 -13.54 -41.71
C MET A 1 37.19 -13.50 -40.86
N ALA A 2 37.03 -13.21 -39.57
CA ALA A 2 38.02 -13.49 -38.52
C ALA A 2 37.27 -13.37 -37.19
N GLU A 3 37.46 -14.39 -36.36
CA GLU A 3 36.56 -14.86 -35.31
C GLU A 3 36.59 -14.01 -34.03
N ALA A 4 35.47 -14.02 -33.32
CA ALA A 4 35.32 -13.44 -32.00
C ALA A 4 36.28 -14.12 -31.01
N SER A 5 37.24 -13.36 -30.48
CA SER A 5 38.14 -13.85 -29.43
C SER A 5 37.34 -14.10 -28.14
N PRO A 6 37.41 -15.30 -27.53
CA PRO A 6 36.64 -15.61 -26.33
C PRO A 6 37.12 -14.73 -25.17
N SER A 7 36.19 -13.92 -24.65
CA SER A 7 36.33 -13.14 -23.43
C SER A 7 36.79 -14.08 -22.31
N ARG A 8 38.06 -13.94 -21.92
CA ARG A 8 38.64 -14.61 -20.76
C ARG A 8 37.88 -14.09 -19.55
N LYS A 9 36.89 -14.86 -19.11
CA LYS A 9 36.21 -14.70 -17.83
C LYS A 9 37.30 -14.73 -16.75
N SER A 10 37.78 -13.57 -16.33
CA SER A 10 38.59 -13.47 -15.13
C SER A 10 37.74 -14.00 -13.99
N LYS A 11 38.31 -14.90 -13.17
CA LYS A 11 37.66 -15.30 -11.94
C LYS A 11 37.45 -14.01 -11.12
N PRO A 12 36.22 -13.72 -10.65
CA PRO A 12 35.99 -12.60 -9.75
C PRO A 12 36.92 -12.76 -8.55
N GLN A 13 37.84 -11.81 -8.38
CA GLN A 13 38.64 -11.73 -7.18
C GLN A 13 37.74 -11.11 -6.12
N MET A 14 37.16 -11.97 -5.26
CA MET A 14 36.32 -11.53 -4.15
C MET A 14 37.12 -10.55 -3.28
N MET A 15 36.60 -9.34 -3.11
CA MET A 15 37.19 -8.35 -2.23
C MET A 15 36.81 -8.64 -0.78
N GLU A 16 37.61 -8.16 0.17
CA GLU A 16 37.30 -8.26 1.61
C GLU A 16 35.92 -7.67 1.93
N SER A 17 35.56 -6.57 1.27
CA SER A 17 34.23 -5.95 1.34
C SER A 17 33.10 -6.88 0.85
N ASP A 18 33.35 -7.71 -0.18
CA ASP A 18 32.34 -8.66 -0.66
C ASP A 18 32.08 -9.76 0.38
N MET A 19 33.10 -10.12 1.17
CA MET A 19 32.95 -11.09 2.26
C MET A 19 32.12 -10.52 3.42
N GLU A 20 32.32 -9.25 3.79
CA GLU A 20 31.47 -8.57 4.79
C GLU A 20 30.01 -8.49 4.32
N VAL A 21 29.78 -8.10 3.06
CA VAL A 21 28.43 -8.05 2.48
C VAL A 21 27.77 -9.44 2.48
N ALA A 22 28.53 -10.49 2.14
CA ALA A 22 28.03 -11.86 2.18
C ALA A 22 27.68 -12.33 3.60
N GLN A 23 28.47 -11.94 4.61
CA GLN A 23 28.18 -12.24 6.01
C GLN A 23 26.89 -11.56 6.49
N HIS A 24 26.70 -10.28 6.15
CA HIS A 24 25.45 -9.58 6.46
C HIS A 24 24.23 -10.25 5.82
N LEU A 25 24.36 -10.77 4.59
CA LEU A 25 23.27 -11.48 3.91
C LEU A 25 22.89 -12.79 4.63
N ILE A 26 23.87 -13.52 5.18
CA ILE A 26 23.65 -14.75 5.95
C ILE A 26 22.93 -14.42 7.27
N GLN A 27 23.34 -13.36 7.98
CA GLN A 27 22.69 -12.91 9.22
C GLN A 27 21.20 -12.58 9.02
N LEU A 28 20.84 -11.97 7.88
CA LEU A 28 19.44 -11.70 7.57
C LEU A 28 18.61 -12.98 7.31
N SER A 29 19.27 -14.12 7.03
CA SER A 29 18.60 -15.39 6.74
C SER A 29 18.41 -16.25 7.98
N GLU A 30 19.31 -16.20 8.96
CA GLU A 30 19.21 -17.02 10.19
C GLU A 30 18.04 -16.59 11.08
N ASP A 31 17.70 -15.30 11.10
CA ASP A 31 16.49 -14.82 11.79
C ASP A 31 15.17 -15.29 11.13
N SER A 32 15.23 -15.95 9.97
CA SER A 32 14.05 -16.46 9.26
C SER A 32 13.85 -17.98 9.34
N SER A 33 14.63 -18.71 10.16
CA SER A 33 14.57 -20.18 10.22
C SER A 33 14.51 -20.74 11.64
N SER A 34 13.38 -20.57 12.33
CA SER A 34 12.86 -21.55 13.28
C SER A 34 11.54 -21.02 13.86
N ASP A 35 10.45 -21.16 13.13
CA ASP A 35 9.19 -21.50 13.76
C ASP A 35 8.28 -22.09 12.68
N ASP A 36 8.36 -23.41 12.59
CA ASP A 36 7.34 -24.25 11.99
C ASP A 36 5.94 -23.76 12.41
N ILE A 37 5.18 -23.34 11.40
CA ILE A 37 3.72 -23.35 11.26
C ILE A 37 2.92 -24.11 12.33
N ALA A 38 2.91 -23.67 13.58
CA ALA A 38 2.06 -24.26 14.63
C ALA A 38 1.62 -23.24 15.69
N GLY A 39 1.69 -21.95 15.40
CA GLY A 39 1.34 -20.91 16.36
C GLY A 39 0.16 -20.08 15.90
N LYS A 40 -1.05 -20.56 16.15
CA LYS A 40 -2.25 -19.75 16.44
C LYS A 40 -1.91 -18.25 16.57
N ARG A 41 -2.25 -17.43 15.57
CA ARG A 41 -2.20 -15.96 15.67
C ARG A 41 -3.20 -15.53 16.72
N ASN A 42 -2.79 -15.61 17.98
CA ASN A 42 -3.36 -14.83 19.06
C ASN A 42 -2.87 -13.41 18.78
N THR A 43 -3.68 -12.65 18.07
CA THR A 43 -3.54 -11.19 18.01
C THR A 43 -3.91 -10.65 19.39
N SER A 44 -3.14 -10.97 20.43
CA SER A 44 -3.00 -10.10 21.58
C SER A 44 -2.14 -8.96 21.08
N CYS A 45 -2.81 -7.91 20.63
CA CYS A 45 -2.22 -6.60 20.39
C CYS A 45 -1.72 -6.09 21.75
N ASP A 46 -0.54 -6.58 22.16
CA ASP A 46 0.15 -6.12 23.35
C ASP A 46 0.67 -4.71 23.08
N GLY A 47 0.37 -3.82 24.01
CA GLY A 47 0.23 -2.37 23.82
C GLY A 47 1.51 -1.59 23.56
N GLU A 48 2.60 -2.24 23.14
CA GLU A 48 3.93 -1.63 23.08
C GLU A 48 4.34 -1.23 21.64
N GLU A 49 3.79 -1.84 20.58
CA GLU A 49 4.19 -1.51 19.20
C GLU A 49 3.61 -0.16 18.70
N VAL A 50 2.57 0.37 19.34
CA VAL A 50 1.89 1.60 18.90
C VAL A 50 2.78 2.84 19.12
N HIS A 51 3.64 2.83 20.12
CA HIS A 51 4.46 4.01 20.44
C HIS A 51 5.57 4.29 19.43
N GLN A 52 6.12 3.26 18.77
CA GLN A 52 7.15 3.46 17.75
C GLN A 52 6.56 4.09 16.48
N ARG A 53 5.36 3.66 16.06
CA ARG A 53 4.67 4.22 14.89
C ARG A 53 4.31 5.69 15.05
N LEU A 54 3.96 6.14 16.25
CA LEU A 54 3.65 7.56 16.52
C LEU A 54 4.85 8.48 16.30
N SER A 55 6.07 7.99 16.59
CA SER A 55 7.30 8.76 16.36
C SER A 55 7.59 8.91 14.87
N ASP A 56 7.32 7.85 14.11
CA ASP A 56 7.46 7.85 12.64
C ASP A 56 6.36 8.67 11.97
N ASP A 57 5.13 8.67 12.48
CA ASP A 57 4.00 9.43 11.93
C ASP A 57 4.29 10.94 11.87
N ILE A 58 4.92 11.52 12.91
CA ILE A 58 5.32 12.93 12.92
C ILE A 58 6.36 13.21 11.81
N SER A 59 7.30 12.28 11.61
CA SER A 59 8.33 12.37 10.56
C SER A 59 7.71 12.24 9.16
N VAL A 60 6.73 11.34 9.01
CA VAL A 60 5.99 11.14 7.75
C VAL A 60 5.13 12.35 7.44
N GLU A 61 4.38 12.89 8.40
CA GLU A 61 3.56 14.09 8.20
C GLU A 61 4.43 15.27 7.78
N LYS A 62 5.59 15.45 8.43
CA LYS A 62 6.57 16.49 8.04
C LYS A 62 7.09 16.28 6.62
N LYS A 63 7.46 15.05 6.23
CA LYS A 63 7.90 14.72 4.87
C LYS A 63 6.82 14.94 3.82
N ILE A 64 5.57 14.59 4.12
CA ILE A 64 4.43 14.81 3.22
C ILE A 64 4.22 16.32 3.03
N ARG A 65 4.22 17.10 4.12
CA ARG A 65 4.09 18.55 4.06
C ARG A 65 5.22 19.23 3.30
N GLU A 66 6.44 18.71 3.40
CA GLU A 66 7.59 19.18 2.61
C GLU A 66 7.43 18.89 1.11
N LEU A 67 6.91 17.72 0.74
CA LEU A 67 6.73 17.30 -0.66
C LEU A 67 5.54 17.96 -1.36
N PHE A 68 4.41 18.10 -0.66
CA PHE A 68 3.15 18.60 -1.23
C PHE A 68 2.83 20.05 -0.84
N GLY A 69 3.61 20.63 0.08
CA GLY A 69 3.27 21.92 0.71
C GLY A 69 2.10 21.79 1.69
N ASP A 70 1.63 22.94 2.20
CA ASP A 70 0.41 23.04 3.02
C ASP A 70 -0.87 22.90 2.17
N ASP A 71 -0.87 21.97 1.21
CA ASP A 71 -2.03 21.71 0.36
C ASP A 71 -3.11 21.04 1.23
N GLU A 72 -3.93 21.87 1.88
CA GLU A 72 -5.19 21.43 2.43
C GLU A 72 -6.01 20.87 1.28
N VAL A 73 -5.92 19.55 1.09
CA VAL A 73 -6.77 18.81 0.16
C VAL A 73 -8.20 19.05 0.62
N SER A 74 -8.82 20.05 0.02
CA SER A 74 -10.21 20.45 0.21
C SER A 74 -11.08 19.33 -0.33
N GLN A 75 -11.20 18.25 0.45
CA GLN A 75 -12.14 17.19 0.19
C GLN A 75 -13.52 17.83 0.24
N PRO A 76 -14.22 17.97 -0.90
CA PRO A 76 -15.54 18.54 -0.87
C PRO A 76 -16.37 17.58 -0.02
N LYS A 77 -16.82 18.05 1.16
CA LYS A 77 -17.75 17.33 2.03
C LYS A 77 -19.11 17.24 1.33
N LYS A 78 -19.19 16.62 0.15
CA LYS A 78 -20.43 16.25 -0.49
C LYS A 78 -21.04 15.18 0.40
N LYS A 79 -21.87 15.62 1.35
CA LYS A 79 -22.72 14.75 2.16
C LYS A 79 -23.40 13.82 1.17
N LYS A 80 -23.03 12.53 1.21
CA LYS A 80 -23.58 11.47 0.36
C LYS A 80 -25.09 11.51 0.55
N ARG A 81 -25.82 12.21 -0.33
CA ARG A 81 -27.27 12.32 -0.19
C ARG A 81 -27.80 10.92 -0.42
N ARG A 82 -28.15 10.23 0.68
CA ARG A 82 -28.85 8.95 0.63
C ARG A 82 -30.09 9.22 -0.23
N ARG A 83 -30.12 8.67 -1.44
CA ARG A 83 -31.29 8.69 -2.30
C ARG A 83 -32.44 8.16 -1.45
N ARG A 84 -33.41 9.02 -1.14
CA ARG A 84 -34.63 8.61 -0.45
C ARG A 84 -35.57 8.06 -1.51
N TYR A 85 -36.04 6.85 -1.31
CA TYR A 85 -37.12 6.30 -2.12
C TYR A 85 -38.37 7.19 -1.97
N ARG A 86 -39.06 7.45 -3.08
CA ARG A 86 -40.33 8.20 -3.09
C ARG A 86 -41.47 7.19 -3.12
N SER A 87 -42.60 7.53 -2.49
CA SER A 87 -43.82 6.70 -2.57
C SER A 87 -44.35 6.65 -4.02
N LEU A 88 -45.08 5.60 -4.37
CA LEU A 88 -45.74 5.50 -5.67
C LEU A 88 -46.68 6.69 -5.91
N VAL A 89 -47.44 7.10 -4.89
CA VAL A 89 -48.30 8.30 -4.94
C VAL A 89 -47.48 9.54 -5.28
N ASN A 90 -46.34 9.75 -4.62
CA ASN A 90 -45.46 10.89 -4.91
C ASN A 90 -44.88 10.84 -6.32
N ILE A 91 -44.69 9.65 -6.88
CA ILE A 91 -44.28 9.49 -8.27
C ILE A 91 -45.44 9.91 -9.17
N TYR A 92 -46.61 9.28 -9.05
CA TYR A 92 -47.79 9.58 -9.87
C TYR A 92 -48.20 11.06 -9.84
N MET A 93 -48.09 11.74 -8.70
CA MET A 93 -48.44 13.16 -8.58
C MET A 93 -47.34 14.10 -9.09
N ALA A 94 -46.07 13.68 -9.07
CA ALA A 94 -44.95 14.50 -9.53
C ALA A 94 -44.60 14.27 -11.01
N THR A 95 -45.08 13.18 -11.61
CA THR A 95 -44.82 12.83 -13.01
C THR A 95 -46.09 12.94 -13.84
N ALA A 96 -46.01 13.62 -14.99
CA ALA A 96 -47.09 13.57 -15.98
C ALA A 96 -47.22 12.16 -16.56
N SER A 97 -48.44 11.75 -16.91
CA SER A 97 -48.67 10.47 -17.57
C SER A 97 -48.03 10.45 -18.95
N ILE A 98 -47.35 9.36 -19.27
CA ILE A 98 -46.91 9.08 -20.63
C ILE A 98 -48.14 8.49 -21.34
N SER A 99 -48.73 9.23 -22.28
CA SER A 99 -49.79 8.70 -23.13
C SER A 99 -49.19 7.61 -24.03
N MET A 100 -49.43 6.34 -23.72
CA MET A 100 -48.91 5.19 -24.49
C MET A 100 -49.73 4.87 -25.76
N LEU A 101 -50.55 5.81 -26.25
CA LEU A 101 -51.44 5.58 -27.38
C LEU A 101 -50.90 6.25 -28.66
N GLN A 102 -49.97 5.56 -29.32
CA GLN A 102 -49.66 5.77 -30.74
C GLN A 102 -49.60 4.39 -31.40
N ARG A 103 -50.76 3.85 -31.76
CA ARG A 103 -50.92 2.77 -32.74
C ARG A 103 -52.16 3.03 -33.56
#